data_AF-A0AAV4M229-F1
#
_entry.id   AF-A0AAV4M229-F1
#
_cell.length_a   1.000
_cell.length_b   1.000
_cell.length_c   1.000
_cell.angle_alpha   90.00
_cell.angle_beta   90.00
_cell.angle_gamma   90.00
#
_symmetry.space_group_name_H-M   'P 1'
#
loop_
_entity.id
_entity.type
_entity.pdbx_description
1 polymer ?
#
loop_
_entity_poly.entity_id
_entity_poly.type
_entity_poly.pdbx_seq_one_letter_code
_entity_poly.pdbx_strand_id
1 'polypeptide(L)' 'MKTFFDAGANFGLNTDDPTFHRTTLPSVYRMAIDQGLTVEDIKRLNLNAAEACFLPDDEKAELIRELKTAYGMQD' A
#
# COMPACT_ATOMS: atom_id res chain seq x y z
N MET A 1 -5.45 5.11 -11.03
CA MET A 1 -4.19 4.84 -10.30
C MET A 1 -3.05 5.71 -10.80
N LYS A 2 -2.56 5.53 -12.03
CA LYS A 2 -1.37 6.26 -12.55
C LYS A 2 -1.45 7.78 -12.37
N THR A 3 -2.56 8.42 -12.74
CA THR A 3 -2.73 9.88 -12.56
C THR A 3 -2.59 10.33 -11.10
N PHE A 4 -3.14 9.57 -10.15
CA PHE A 4 -3.03 9.88 -8.73
C PHE A 4 -1.59 9.68 -8.22
N PHE A 5 -0.92 8.63 -8.70
CA PHE A 5 0.47 8.38 -8.40
C PHE A 5 1.39 9.48 -8.94
N ASP A 6 1.25 9.84 -10.22
CA ASP A 6 2.01 10.92 -10.86
C ASP A 6 1.77 12.29 -10.18
N ALA A 7 0.58 12.48 -9.59
CA ALA A 7 0.22 13.67 -8.83
C ALA A 7 0.66 13.64 -7.35
N GLY A 8 1.30 12.56 -6.88
CA GLY A 8 1.76 12.42 -5.50
C GLY A 8 0.63 12.25 -4.46
N ALA A 9 -0.54 11.76 -4.87
CA ALA A 9 -1.66 11.55 -3.96
C ALA A 9 -1.40 10.40 -2.97
N ASN A 10 -1.95 10.52 -1.75
CA ASN A 10 -2.00 9.43 -0.78
C ASN A 10 -3.18 8.49 -1.10
N PHE A 11 -2.89 7.24 -1.47
CA PHE A 11 -3.89 6.20 -1.68
C PHE A 11 -3.32 4.81 -1.34
N GLY A 12 -4.21 3.86 -1.03
CA GLY A 12 -3.88 2.45 -0.87
C GLY A 12 -4.34 1.61 -2.07
N LEU A 13 -3.76 0.42 -2.21
CA LEU A 13 -4.21 -0.59 -3.18
C LEU A 13 -5.09 -1.62 -2.47
N ASN A 14 -6.24 -1.95 -3.08
CA ASN A 14 -7.21 -2.87 -2.51
C ASN A 14 -7.84 -3.76 -3.59
N THR A 15 -8.54 -4.81 -3.16
CA THR A 15 -9.25 -5.76 -4.04
C THR A 15 -10.70 -5.38 -4.30
N ASP A 16 -11.24 -4.41 -3.58
CA ASP A 16 -12.67 -4.07 -3.52
C ASP A 16 -13.53 -5.32 -3.18
N ASP A 17 -14.13 -5.96 -4.18
CA ASP A 17 -14.86 -7.25 -4.07
C ASP A 17 -14.07 -8.44 -4.67
N PRO A 18 -13.19 -9.14 -3.90
CA PRO A 18 -12.33 -10.20 -4.41
C PRO A 18 -13.04 -11.30 -5.19
N THR A 19 -14.19 -11.76 -4.70
CA THR A 19 -14.92 -12.89 -5.29
C THR A 19 -15.55 -12.54 -6.62
N PHE A 20 -16.07 -11.31 -6.74
CA PHE A 20 -16.71 -10.83 -7.97
C PHE A 20 -15.67 -10.58 -9.05
N HIS A 21 -14.58 -9.89 -8.70
CA HIS A 21 -13.50 -9.56 -9.64
C HIS A 21 -12.52 -10.73 -9.87
N ARG A 22 -12.60 -11.80 -9.07
CA ARG A 22 -11.63 -12.91 -9.03
C ARG A 22 -10.21 -12.43 -8.83
N THR A 23 -10.02 -11.42 -7.97
CA THR A 23 -8.74 -10.80 -7.67
C THR A 23 -8.23 -11.19 -6.29
N THR A 24 -6.92 -11.15 -6.12
CA THR A 24 -6.24 -11.24 -4.82
C THR A 24 -5.37 -10.01 -4.62
N LEU A 25 -4.97 -9.70 -3.38
CA LEU A 25 -4.09 -8.56 -3.14
C LEU A 25 -2.76 -8.68 -3.93
N PRO A 26 -2.11 -9.86 -4.02
CA PRO A 26 -0.95 -10.04 -4.90
C PRO A 26 -1.23 -9.76 -6.38
N SER A 27 -2.42 -10.10 -6.90
CA SER A 27 -2.76 -9.80 -8.30
C SER A 27 -2.93 -8.30 -8.54
N VAL A 28 -3.48 -7.57 -7.56
CA VAL A 28 -3.57 -6.10 -7.58
C VAL A 28 -2.19 -5.46 -7.56
N TYR A 29 -1.28 -5.94 -6.70
CA TYR A 29 0.11 -5.48 -6.69
C TYR A 29 0.82 -5.77 -8.02
N ARG A 30 0.59 -6.94 -8.60
CA ARG A 30 1.15 -7.28 -9.90
C ARG A 30 0.67 -6.32 -10.99
N MET A 31 -0.63 -6.04 -11.01
CA MET A 31 -1.20 -5.05 -11.93
C MET A 31 -0.60 -3.66 -11.74
N ALA A 32 -0.32 -3.24 -10.50
CA ALA A 32 0.33 -1.96 -10.22
C ALA A 32 1.76 -1.90 -10.81
N ILE A 33 2.54 -2.98 -10.66
CA ILE A 33 3.87 -3.11 -11.24
C ILE A 33 3.81 -3.08 -12.77
N ASP A 34 2.87 -3.82 -13.37
CA ASP A 34 2.68 -3.84 -14.82
C ASP A 34 2.26 -2.46 -15.37
N GLN A 35 1.72 -1.57 -14.53
CA GLN A 35 1.42 -0.16 -14.86
C GLN A 35 2.58 0.82 -14.59
N GLY A 36 3.75 0.33 -14.15
CA GLY A 36 4.97 1.11 -14.00
C GLY A 36 5.33 1.52 -12.58
N LEU A 37 4.60 1.04 -11.56
CA LEU A 37 5.01 1.24 -10.16
C LEU A 37 6.15 0.27 -9.79
N THR A 38 7.05 0.71 -8.92
CA THR A 38 8.12 -0.12 -8.37
C THR A 38 7.69 -0.81 -7.09
N VAL A 39 8.49 -1.78 -6.63
CA VAL A 39 8.30 -2.40 -5.32
C VAL A 39 8.41 -1.37 -4.20
N GLU A 40 9.30 -0.38 -4.34
CA GLU A 40 9.46 0.71 -3.36
C GLU A 40 8.24 1.64 -3.33
N ASP A 41 7.60 1.87 -4.49
CA ASP A 41 6.34 2.61 -4.54
C ASP A 41 5.23 1.86 -3.80
N ILE A 42 5.13 0.54 -3.99
CA ILE A 42 4.14 -0.29 -3.27
C ILE A 42 4.38 -0.24 -1.75
N LYS A 43 5.63 -0.33 -1.30
CA LYS A 43 5.97 -0.20 0.12
C LYS A 43 5.52 1.15 0.68
N ARG A 44 5.80 2.25 -0.03
CA ARG A 44 5.34 3.59 0.34
C ARG A 44 3.81 3.71 0.39
N LEU A 45 3.10 3.15 -0.60
CA LEU A 45 1.63 3.15 -0.61
C LEU A 45 1.05 2.39 0.60
N ASN A 46 1.67 1.28 1.00
CA ASN A 46 1.25 0.54 2.20
C ASN A 46 1.51 1.33 3.49
N LEU A 47 2.65 2.03 3.59
CA LEU A 47 2.93 2.93 4.71
C LEU A 47 1.90 4.08 4.78
N ASN A 48 1.61 4.70 3.64
CA ASN A 48 0.59 5.74 3.54
C ASN A 48 -0.81 5.25 3.95
N ALA A 49 -1.16 4.02 3.57
CA ALA A 49 -2.42 3.39 3.97
C ALA A 49 -2.44 3.09 5.47
N ALA A 50 -1.32 2.66 6.07
CA ALA A 50 -1.20 2.50 7.52
C ALA A 50 -1.35 3.84 8.25
N GLU A 51 -0.73 4.91 7.76
CA GLU A 51 -0.89 6.26 8.33
C GLU A 51 -2.35 6.76 8.25
N ALA A 52 -3.05 6.44 7.16
CA ALA A 52 -4.44 6.82 6.93
C ALA A 52 -5.48 5.88 7.57
N CYS A 53 -5.06 4.77 8.19
CA CYS A 53 -6.00 3.80 8.75
C CYS A 53 -6.69 4.34 10.01
N PHE A 54 -7.77 3.67 10.41
CA PHE A 54 -8.61 4.08 11.54
C PHE A 54 -8.20 3.45 12.88
N LEU A 55 -6.97 2.94 12.98
CA LEU A 55 -6.41 2.54 14.27
C LEU A 55 -6.13 3.77 15.15
N PRO A 56 -6.19 3.62 16.49
CA PRO A 56 -5.62 4.58 17.43
C PRO A 56 -4.15 4.89 17.13
N ASP A 57 -3.68 6.06 17.56
CA ASP A 57 -2.34 6.57 17.19
C ASP A 57 -1.19 5.66 17.65
N ASP A 58 -1.33 4.99 18.79
CA ASP A 58 -0.35 4.04 19.33
C ASP A 58 -0.29 2.74 18.52
N GLU A 59 -1.45 2.14 18.21
CA GLU A 59 -1.55 0.95 17.36
C GLU A 59 -1.07 1.24 15.93
N LYS A 60 -1.37 2.43 15.40
CA LYS A 60 -0.89 2.90 14.10
C LYS A 60 0.63 3.03 14.06
N ALA A 61 1.23 3.61 15.11
CA ALA A 61 2.68 3.73 15.22
C ALA A 61 3.38 2.38 15.32
N GLU A 62 2.76 1.39 15.97
CA GLU A 62 3.23 0.01 16.00
C GLU A 62 3.18 -0.63 14.60
N LEU A 63 2.03 -0.56 13.93
CA LEU A 63 1.85 -1.09 12.57
C LEU A 63 2.88 -0.52 11.58
N ILE A 64 3.11 0.78 11.60
CA ILE A 64 4.10 1.44 10.73
C ILE A 64 5.51 0.91 11.01
N ARG A 65 5.86 0.69 12.28
CA ARG A 65 7.17 0.15 12.68
C ARG A 65 7.37 -1.29 12.21
N GLU A 66 6.32 -2.11 12.32
CA GLU A 66 6.32 -3.48 11.80
C GLU A 66 6.53 -3.50 10.29
N LEU A 67 5.81 -2.66 9.55
CA LEU A 67 5.94 -2.55 8.09
C LEU A 67 7.36 -2.11 7.68
N LYS A 68 7.91 -1.06 8.31
CA LYS A 68 9.28 -0.60 8.04
C LYS A 68 10.30 -1.71 8.30
N THR A 69 10.16 -2.42 9.40
CA THR A 69 11.02 -3.56 9.76
C THR A 69 10.93 -4.67 8.72
N ALA A 70 9.71 -5.08 8.34
CA ALA A 70 9.48 -6.12 7.32
C ALA A 70 10.03 -5.72 5.94
N TYR A 71 10.07 -4.43 5.63
CA TYR A 71 10.61 -3.90 4.38
C TYR A 71 12.12 -3.65 4.39
N GLY A 72 12.79 -3.85 5.53
CA GLY A 72 14.21 -3.53 5.71
C GLY A 72 14.50 -2.03 5.58
N MET A 73 13.49 -1.19 5.82
CA MET A 73 13.62 0.27 5.80
C MET A 73 14.09 0.68 7.20
N GLN A 74 15.37 1.06 7.32
CA GLN A 74 15.88 1.66 8.57
C GLN A 74 15.50 3.14 8.60
N ASP A 75 15.10 3.62 9.78
CA ASP A 75 14.88 5.05 10.06
C ASP A 75 16.20 5.83 10.09
#